data_AF-A0A514WSM9-F1
#
_entry.id   AF-A0A514WSM9-F1
#
_cell.length_a   1.000
_cell.length_b   1.000
_cell.length_c   1.000
_cell.angle_alpha   90.00
_cell.angle_beta   90.00
_cell.angle_gamma   90.00
#
_symmetry.space_group_name_H-M   'P 1'
#
loop_
_entity.id
_entity.type
_entity.pdbx_description
1 polymer ?
#
loop_
_entity_poly.entity_id
_entity_poly.type
_entity_poly.pdbx_seq_one_letter_code
_entity_poly.pdbx_strand_id
1 'polypeptide(L)'
;MRYLVTVTLVMVSFWALESLALDLPMRFEVKRLGQQRKSLEKSVVWNPTTQEAMVRMGLVPTYVDPILTEKILNFATARTVEVVPLVDPELGEGCTEVSQWQFEYRPGLPDYLMYITLKGPNCQRLAEHLEVYNTRFRFIGLATEVDPVDVSIEIVR
;
A
#
# COMPACT_ATOMS: atom_id res chain seq x y z
N MET A 1 1.18 -52.79 8.42
CA MET A 1 0.69 -51.41 8.60
C MET A 1 1.86 -50.42 8.52
N ARG A 2 2.49 -50.25 7.35
CA ARG A 2 3.67 -49.38 7.17
C ARG A 2 3.47 -48.25 6.14
N TYR A 3 2.34 -48.24 5.44
CA TYR A 3 2.05 -47.32 4.33
C TYR A 3 1.03 -46.23 4.69
N LEU A 4 0.34 -46.35 5.83
CA LEU A 4 -0.74 -45.43 6.21
C LEU A 4 -0.19 -44.15 6.86
N VAL A 5 0.97 -44.23 7.51
CA VAL A 5 1.61 -43.09 8.19
C VAL A 5 2.24 -42.11 7.20
N THR A 6 2.74 -42.60 6.06
CA THR A 6 3.35 -41.77 5.02
C THR A 6 2.33 -40.95 4.24
N VAL A 7 1.10 -41.44 4.06
CA VAL A 7 0.04 -40.68 3.35
C VAL A 7 -0.45 -39.50 4.18
N THR A 8 -0.56 -39.65 5.50
CA THR A 8 -0.92 -38.55 6.40
C THR A 8 0.17 -37.49 6.51
N LEU A 9 1.45 -37.86 6.41
CA LEU A 9 2.54 -36.88 6.50
C LEU A 9 2.66 -36.00 5.24
N VAL A 10 2.24 -36.49 4.08
CA VAL A 10 2.24 -35.73 2.81
C VAL A 10 1.02 -34.80 2.71
N MET A 11 -0.11 -35.11 3.34
CA MET A 11 -1.26 -34.20 3.37
C MET A 11 -1.05 -33.00 4.30
N VAL A 12 -0.32 -33.15 5.41
CA VAL A 12 -0.07 -32.03 6.35
C VAL A 12 0.94 -31.02 5.78
N SER A 13 1.80 -31.42 4.84
CA SER A 13 2.72 -30.50 4.16
C SER A 13 2.08 -29.74 2.99
N PHE A 14 0.91 -30.15 2.49
CA PHE A 14 0.16 -29.38 1.49
C PHE A 14 -0.70 -28.27 2.10
N TRP A 15 -1.17 -28.43 3.34
CA TRP A 15 -2.00 -27.43 4.03
C TRP A 15 -1.20 -26.29 4.69
N ALA A 16 0.12 -26.43 4.82
CA ALA A 16 0.97 -25.36 5.34
C ALA A 16 1.36 -24.30 4.27
N LEU A 17 0.97 -24.50 3.00
CA LEU A 17 1.27 -23.58 1.90
C LEU A 17 0.12 -22.63 1.54
N GLU A 18 -1.07 -22.76 2.14
CA GLU A 18 -2.25 -21.94 1.78
C GLU A 18 -2.32 -20.57 2.47
N SER A 19 -1.42 -20.27 3.42
CA SER A 19 -1.42 -18.96 4.10
C SER A 19 -0.22 -18.07 3.75
N LEU A 20 0.50 -18.38 2.66
CA LEU A 20 1.27 -17.34 1.98
C LEU A 20 0.26 -16.44 1.27
N ALA A 21 -0.38 -15.55 2.04
CA ALA A 21 -1.04 -14.39 1.46
C ALA A 21 0.01 -13.73 0.55
N LEU A 22 -0.17 -13.86 -0.77
CA LEU A 22 0.72 -13.23 -1.74
C LEU A 22 0.58 -11.71 -1.49
N ASP A 23 1.61 -11.10 -0.91
CA ASP A 23 1.73 -9.65 -0.81
C ASP A 23 2.12 -9.13 -2.20
N LEU A 24 1.11 -8.77 -3.00
CA LEU A 24 1.30 -8.39 -4.41
C LEU A 24 1.72 -6.90 -4.49
N PRO A 25 2.91 -6.58 -5.00
CA PRO A 25 3.41 -5.21 -4.97
C PRO A 25 2.99 -4.39 -6.20
N MET A 26 2.68 -3.13 -5.96
CA MET A 26 2.53 -2.08 -6.96
C MET A 26 3.42 -0.90 -6.57
N ARG A 27 4.07 -0.26 -7.54
CA ARG A 27 4.93 0.90 -7.33
C ARG A 27 4.42 2.09 -8.13
N PHE A 28 4.43 3.24 -7.48
CA PHE A 28 3.96 4.49 -8.06
C PHE A 28 4.93 5.62 -7.76
N GLU A 29 5.17 6.46 -8.75
CA GLU A 29 5.84 7.74 -8.57
C GLU A 29 4.83 8.84 -8.30
N VAL A 30 5.18 9.83 -7.48
CA VAL A 30 4.35 11.03 -7.33
C VAL A 30 4.41 11.86 -8.61
N LYS A 31 3.25 12.10 -9.21
CA LYS A 31 3.10 12.86 -10.46
C LYS A 31 3.69 14.26 -10.32
N ARG A 32 4.30 14.78 -11.38
CA ARG A 32 4.86 16.14 -11.42
C ARG A 32 3.84 17.13 -11.98
N LEU A 33 3.78 18.35 -11.42
CA LEU A 33 2.93 19.44 -11.90
C LEU A 33 3.66 20.29 -12.95
N GLY A 34 3.14 20.31 -14.18
CA GLY A 34 3.59 21.21 -15.25
C GLY A 34 4.95 20.87 -15.90
N GLN A 35 5.40 21.72 -16.83
CA GLN A 35 6.65 21.53 -17.58
C GLN A 35 7.91 21.80 -16.74
N GLN A 36 7.80 22.58 -15.65
CA GLN A 36 8.91 22.83 -14.74
C GLN A 36 8.91 21.73 -13.67
N ARG A 37 9.78 20.73 -13.88
CA ARG A 37 9.96 19.46 -13.13
C ARG A 37 10.11 19.52 -11.58
N LYS A 38 9.86 20.65 -10.93
CA LYS A 38 10.16 20.87 -9.50
C LYS A 38 8.98 20.67 -8.56
N SER A 39 7.73 20.83 -9.00
CA SER A 39 6.55 20.63 -8.14
C SER A 39 5.95 19.24 -8.35
N LEU A 40 5.61 18.59 -7.24
CA LEU A 40 4.87 17.33 -7.21
C LEU A 40 3.37 17.62 -7.06
N GLU A 41 2.51 16.81 -7.67
CA GLU A 41 1.07 16.81 -7.44
C GLU A 41 0.79 16.16 -6.08
N LYS A 42 1.17 16.87 -5.02
CA LYS A 42 1.02 16.44 -3.64
C LYS A 42 0.55 17.63 -2.79
N SER A 43 -0.40 17.37 -1.92
CA SER A 43 -0.87 18.32 -0.90
C SER A 43 -0.95 17.60 0.43
N VAL A 44 -0.49 18.27 1.49
CA VAL A 44 -0.50 17.78 2.86
C VAL A 44 -1.19 18.80 3.73
N VAL A 45 -2.13 18.36 4.55
CA VAL A 45 -2.83 19.19 5.55
C VAL A 45 -2.62 18.54 6.91
N TRP A 46 -2.02 19.30 7.84
CA TRP A 46 -1.74 18.85 9.20
C TRP A 46 -2.80 19.38 10.17
N ASN A 47 -3.38 18.48 10.97
CA ASN A 47 -4.22 18.81 12.11
C ASN A 47 -3.46 18.52 13.42
N PRO A 48 -2.94 19.56 14.11
CA PRO A 48 -2.18 19.37 15.34
C PRO A 48 -3.04 18.86 16.51
N THR A 49 -4.36 19.06 16.46
CA THR A 49 -5.27 18.67 17.55
C THR A 49 -5.54 17.16 17.53
N THR A 50 -5.78 16.59 16.35
CA THR A 50 -6.02 15.14 16.19
C THR A 50 -4.75 14.35 15.89
N GLN A 51 -3.63 15.06 15.65
CA GLN A 51 -2.38 14.50 15.14
C GLN A 51 -2.55 13.74 13.82
N GLU A 52 -3.38 14.30 12.94
CA GLU A 52 -3.67 13.71 11.63
C GLU A 52 -3.02 14.51 10.50
N ALA A 53 -2.31 13.80 9.63
CA ALA A 53 -1.77 14.35 8.39
C ALA A 53 -2.58 13.77 7.22
N MET A 54 -3.41 14.62 6.61
CA MET A 54 -4.16 14.29 5.40
C MET A 54 -3.28 14.54 4.18
N VAL A 55 -3.14 13.53 3.32
CA VAL A 55 -2.30 13.57 2.13
C VAL A 55 -3.15 13.28 0.91
N ARG A 56 -3.07 14.19 -0.07
CA ARG A 56 -3.61 14.00 -1.43
C ARG A 56 -2.44 13.95 -2.39
N MET A 57 -2.32 12.88 -3.16
CA MET A 57 -1.24 12.73 -4.15
C MET A 57 -1.70 12.14 -5.47
N GLY A 58 -1.27 12.78 -6.56
CA GLY A 58 -1.33 12.22 -7.91
C GLY A 58 -0.19 11.22 -8.09
N LEU A 59 -0.50 10.05 -8.64
CA LEU A 59 0.39 8.90 -8.73
C LEU A 59 0.48 8.41 -10.18
N VAL A 60 1.67 8.03 -10.62
CA VAL A 60 1.92 7.42 -11.93
C VAL A 60 2.49 6.02 -11.70
N PRO A 61 1.91 4.96 -12.29
CA PRO A 61 2.36 3.60 -12.07
C PRO A 61 3.74 3.40 -12.71
N THR A 62 4.69 2.87 -11.96
CA THR A 62 6.01 2.45 -12.48
C THR A 62 6.13 0.94 -12.57
N TYR A 63 5.45 0.23 -11.68
CA TYR A 63 5.38 -1.22 -11.69
C TYR A 63 4.04 -1.67 -11.12
N VAL A 64 3.44 -2.67 -11.76
CA VAL A 64 2.25 -3.36 -11.28
C VAL A 64 2.53 -4.85 -11.40
N ASP A 65 2.29 -5.60 -10.33
CA ASP A 65 2.38 -7.06 -10.39
C ASP A 65 1.53 -7.61 -11.55
N PRO A 66 2.06 -8.48 -12.43
CA PRO A 66 1.32 -9.02 -13.57
C PRO A 66 -0.03 -9.63 -13.23
N ILE A 67 -0.21 -10.17 -12.01
CA ILE A 67 -1.47 -10.75 -11.53
C ILE A 67 -2.55 -9.66 -11.34
N LEU A 68 -2.13 -8.41 -11.12
CA LEU A 68 -2.99 -7.26 -10.84
C LEU A 68 -3.22 -6.35 -12.06
N THR A 69 -2.38 -6.40 -13.09
CA THR A 69 -2.36 -5.45 -14.21
C THR A 69 -3.69 -5.27 -14.93
N GLU A 70 -4.52 -6.32 -15.03
CA GLU A 70 -5.81 -6.28 -15.72
C GLU A 70 -7.00 -6.16 -14.76
N LYS A 71 -6.76 -6.03 -13.46
CA LYS A 71 -7.81 -6.00 -12.43
C LYS A 71 -8.15 -4.57 -12.04
N ILE A 72 -9.44 -4.30 -11.89
CA ILE A 72 -9.90 -3.08 -11.20
C ILE A 72 -9.81 -3.34 -9.70
N LEU A 73 -9.06 -2.51 -8.99
CA LEU A 73 -8.85 -2.66 -7.55
C LEU A 73 -9.39 -1.44 -6.81
N ASN A 74 -10.34 -1.66 -5.91
CA ASN A 74 -10.85 -0.62 -5.02
C ASN A 74 -10.23 -0.79 -3.62
N PHE A 75 -9.23 0.02 -3.33
CA PHE A 75 -8.48 -0.08 -2.07
C PHE A 75 -9.26 0.45 -0.87
N ALA A 76 -10.32 1.23 -1.08
CA ALA A 76 -11.22 1.62 0.01
C ALA A 76 -11.93 0.42 0.66
N THR A 77 -11.93 -0.75 0.01
CA THR A 77 -12.50 -1.99 0.55
C THR A 77 -11.54 -2.78 1.44
N ALA A 78 -10.27 -2.38 1.52
CA ALA A 78 -9.30 -3.04 2.40
C ALA A 78 -9.81 -3.01 3.85
N ARG A 79 -9.45 -4.03 4.63
CA ARG A 79 -9.81 -4.10 6.05
C ARG A 79 -8.94 -3.19 6.90
N THR A 80 -7.65 -3.13 6.57
CA THR A 80 -6.66 -2.31 7.29
C THR A 80 -5.55 -1.90 6.35
N VAL A 81 -4.86 -0.81 6.69
CA VAL A 81 -3.69 -0.32 5.97
C VAL A 81 -2.54 -0.14 6.94
N GLU A 82 -1.41 -0.77 6.63
CA GLU A 82 -0.16 -0.57 7.37
C GLU A 82 0.74 0.39 6.59
N VAL A 83 1.41 1.29 7.30
CA VAL A 83 2.40 2.20 6.71
C VAL A 83 3.80 1.79 7.16
N VAL A 84 4.71 1.64 6.19
CA VAL A 84 6.10 1.24 6.43
C VAL A 84 7.03 2.13 5.60
N PRO A 85 7.76 3.08 6.22
CA PRO A 85 8.86 3.76 5.55
C PRO A 85 9.95 2.75 5.21
N LEU A 86 10.34 2.62 3.94
CA LEU A 86 11.38 1.66 3.54
C LEU A 86 12.78 2.25 3.72
N VAL A 87 12.90 3.57 3.74
CA VAL A 87 14.14 4.31 4.01
C VAL A 87 13.96 5.04 5.35
N ASP A 88 14.85 4.73 6.30
CA ASP A 88 14.89 5.31 7.65
C ASP A 88 13.60 5.05 8.48
N PRO A 89 13.42 3.81 8.98
CA PRO A 89 12.22 3.41 9.73
C PRO A 89 11.99 4.22 11.00
N GLU A 90 13.05 4.78 11.60
CA GLU A 90 13.00 5.58 12.82
C GLU A 90 12.15 6.85 12.63
N LEU A 91 12.09 7.39 11.40
CA LEU A 91 11.27 8.57 11.07
C LEU A 91 9.77 8.27 11.05
N GLY A 92 9.39 7.01 10.89
CA GLY A 92 8.02 6.53 11.05
C GLY A 92 7.67 6.15 12.48
N GLU A 93 8.60 6.22 13.44
CA GLU A 93 8.31 5.89 14.83
C GLU A 93 7.21 6.81 15.36
N GLY A 94 6.07 6.21 15.69
CA GLY A 94 4.89 6.92 16.14
C GLY A 94 3.84 7.18 15.05
N CYS A 95 4.19 7.10 13.77
CA CYS A 95 3.25 7.21 12.66
C CYS A 95 2.84 5.82 12.16
N THR A 96 2.07 5.11 12.96
CA THR A 96 1.74 3.70 12.72
C THR A 96 0.30 3.48 12.28
N GLU A 97 -0.57 4.49 12.42
CA GLU A 97 -1.99 4.37 12.13
C GLU A 97 -2.35 5.08 10.81
N VAL A 98 -3.11 4.40 9.98
CA VAL A 98 -3.81 5.01 8.84
C VAL A 98 -5.29 5.06 9.19
N SER A 99 -5.83 6.26 9.41
CA SER A 99 -7.22 6.41 9.88
C SER A 99 -8.23 6.42 8.74
N GLN A 100 -7.83 6.86 7.55
CA GLN A 100 -8.67 6.90 6.34
C GLN A 100 -7.82 6.72 5.09
N TRP A 101 -8.38 6.08 4.07
CA TRP A 101 -7.75 5.94 2.76
C TRP A 101 -8.80 5.84 1.64
N GLN A 102 -8.42 6.33 0.47
CA GLN A 102 -9.19 6.17 -0.76
C GLN A 102 -8.24 6.10 -1.95
N PHE A 103 -8.29 5.00 -2.68
CA PHE A 103 -7.53 4.79 -3.90
C PHE A 103 -8.25 3.77 -4.78
N GLU A 104 -8.31 4.04 -6.07
CA GLU A 104 -8.89 3.14 -7.06
C GLU A 104 -7.92 2.98 -8.21
N TYR A 105 -7.57 1.74 -8.51
CA TYR A 105 -6.77 1.38 -9.67
C TYR A 105 -7.69 0.81 -10.76
N ARG A 106 -7.62 1.41 -11.95
CA ARG A 106 -8.23 0.91 -13.18
C ARG A 106 -7.15 0.77 -14.24
N PRO A 107 -7.03 -0.41 -14.88
CA PRO A 107 -6.05 -0.62 -15.94
C PRO A 107 -6.13 0.42 -17.06
N GLY A 108 -4.98 0.86 -17.56
CA GLY A 108 -4.87 1.75 -18.72
C GLY A 108 -4.98 3.24 -18.43
N LEU A 109 -5.20 3.67 -17.17
CA LEU A 109 -5.13 5.09 -16.83
C LEU A 109 -3.67 5.56 -16.67
N PRO A 110 -3.33 6.78 -17.16
CA PRO A 110 -1.97 7.30 -17.11
C PRO A 110 -1.57 7.79 -15.71
N ASP A 111 -2.54 8.19 -14.90
CA ASP A 111 -2.35 8.68 -13.55
C ASP A 111 -3.55 8.36 -12.65
N TYR A 112 -3.28 8.33 -11.35
CA TYR A 112 -4.23 7.96 -10.30
C TYR A 112 -4.18 8.97 -9.17
N LEU A 113 -5.23 9.00 -8.36
CA LEU A 113 -5.32 9.90 -7.22
C LEU A 113 -5.52 9.10 -5.94
N MET A 114 -4.61 9.29 -4.99
CA MET A 114 -4.69 8.68 -3.67
C MET A 114 -4.96 9.75 -2.61
N TYR A 115 -5.87 9.43 -1.69
CA TYR A 115 -6.09 10.13 -0.45
C TYR A 115 -5.75 9.20 0.70
N ILE A 116 -4.97 9.68 1.67
CA ILE A 116 -4.64 8.91 2.86
C ILE A 116 -4.50 9.85 4.06
N THR A 117 -5.00 9.43 5.21
CA THR A 117 -4.87 10.15 6.46
C THR A 117 -4.00 9.32 7.40
N LEU A 118 -2.82 9.85 7.70
CA LEU A 118 -1.88 9.25 8.65
C LEU A 118 -2.14 9.85 10.03
N LYS A 119 -2.10 9.03 11.08
CA LYS A 119 -2.40 9.47 12.44
C LYS A 119 -1.31 9.04 13.41
N GLY A 120 -0.87 10.00 14.22
CA GLY A 120 0.09 9.78 15.29
C GLY A 120 1.28 10.76 15.29
N PRO A 121 2.17 10.61 16.28
CA PRO A 121 3.41 11.38 16.35
C PRO A 121 4.24 11.18 15.07
N ASN A 122 4.92 12.24 14.62
CA ASN A 122 5.76 12.25 13.42
C ASN A 122 5.06 12.03 12.07
N CYS A 123 3.72 11.82 12.03
CA CYS A 123 2.99 11.68 10.77
C CYS A 123 3.05 12.91 9.86
N GLN A 124 3.17 14.12 10.44
CA GLN A 124 3.38 15.33 9.65
C GLN A 124 4.64 15.21 8.78
N ARG A 125 5.78 14.85 9.39
CA ARG A 125 7.06 14.74 8.68
C ARG A 125 7.04 13.63 7.64
N LEU A 126 6.46 12.48 7.99
CA LEU A 126 6.32 11.36 7.05
C LEU A 126 5.47 11.79 5.84
N ALA A 127 4.30 12.41 6.07
CA ALA A 127 3.42 12.90 5.02
C ALA A 127 4.08 13.92 4.07
N GLU A 128 4.87 14.85 4.63
CA GLU A 128 5.59 15.87 3.86
C GLU A 128 6.68 15.27 2.95
N HIS A 129 7.14 14.05 3.20
CA HIS A 129 8.33 13.46 2.53
C HIS A 129 8.17 11.98 2.12
N LEU A 130 6.93 11.50 1.95
CA LEU A 130 6.62 10.10 1.59
C LEU A 130 7.46 9.54 0.42
N GLU A 131 7.67 10.34 -0.63
CA GLU A 131 8.45 9.98 -1.82
C GLU A 131 9.96 9.86 -1.56
N VAL A 132 10.47 10.61 -0.58
CA VAL A 132 11.89 10.56 -0.20
C VAL A 132 12.16 9.30 0.60
N TYR A 133 11.18 8.85 1.39
CA TYR A 133 11.31 7.70 2.28
C TYR A 133 10.90 6.35 1.66
N ASN A 134 10.56 6.33 0.37
CA ASN A 134 10.03 5.17 -0.34
C ASN A 134 8.92 4.47 0.47
N THR A 135 7.87 5.21 0.82
CA THR A 135 6.88 4.70 1.79
C THR A 135 6.02 3.59 1.18
N ARG A 136 5.89 2.45 1.88
CA ARG A 136 4.99 1.35 1.52
C ARG A 136 3.70 1.42 2.32
N PHE A 137 2.58 1.34 1.64
CA PHE A 137 1.24 1.14 2.21
C PHE A 137 0.78 -0.28 1.91
N ARG A 138 0.57 -1.10 2.94
CA ARG A 138 0.11 -2.49 2.79
C ARG A 138 -1.38 -2.53 3.06
N PHE A 139 -2.17 -2.78 2.03
CA PHE A 139 -3.63 -2.91 2.12
C PHE A 139 -3.97 -4.36 2.33
N ILE A 140 -4.50 -4.68 3.50
CA ILE A 140 -4.78 -6.06 3.90
C ILE A 140 -6.26 -6.36 3.70
N GLY A 141 -6.55 -7.47 3.03
CA GLY A 141 -7.91 -7.95 2.78
C GLY A 141 -8.70 -7.06 1.83
N LEU A 142 -8.10 -6.66 0.70
CA LEU A 142 -8.80 -5.96 -0.36
C LEU A 142 -9.85 -6.90 -0.97
N ALA A 143 -11.11 -6.50 -0.94
CA ALA A 143 -12.20 -7.34 -1.41
C ALA A 143 -12.10 -7.50 -2.95
N THR A 144 -11.97 -8.74 -3.41
CA THR A 144 -12.08 -9.08 -4.83
C THR A 144 -13.23 -10.06 -5.06
N GLU A 145 -13.57 -10.33 -6.32
CA GLU A 145 -14.67 -11.23 -6.69
C GLU A 145 -14.45 -12.68 -6.25
N VAL A 146 -13.20 -13.10 -6.04
CA VAL A 146 -12.84 -14.50 -5.75
C VAL A 146 -12.45 -14.66 -4.29
N ASP A 147 -11.47 -13.89 -3.81
CA ASP A 147 -10.97 -13.94 -2.43
C ASP A 147 -10.33 -12.60 -2.03
N PRO A 148 -10.28 -12.26 -0.73
CA PRO A 148 -9.53 -11.10 -0.26
C PRO A 148 -8.03 -11.27 -0.58
N VAL A 149 -7.42 -10.23 -1.13
CA VAL A 149 -5.98 -10.21 -1.44
C VAL A 149 -5.28 -9.10 -0.69
N ASP A 150 -4.02 -9.33 -0.33
CA ASP A 150 -3.16 -8.32 0.27
C ASP A 150 -2.34 -7.66 -0.84
N VAL A 151 -2.36 -6.32 -0.88
CA VAL A 151 -1.70 -5.55 -1.94
C VAL A 151 -0.87 -4.44 -1.30
N SER A 152 0.39 -4.34 -1.70
CA SER A 152 1.29 -3.27 -1.26
C SER A 152 1.41 -2.19 -2.33
N ILE A 153 1.27 -0.92 -1.94
CA ILE A 153 1.56 0.25 -2.76
C ILE A 153 2.82 0.91 -2.24
N GLU A 154 3.88 0.94 -3.04
CA GLU A 154 5.12 1.66 -2.74
C GLU A 154 5.14 3.01 -3.47
N ILE A 155 5.27 4.09 -2.71
CA ILE A 155 5.46 5.43 -3.24
C ILE A 155 6.96 5.66 -3.40
N VAL A 156 7.43 5.76 -4.64
CA VAL A 156 8.85 5.95 -4.99
C VAL A 156 9.08 7.33 -5.63
N ARG A 157 10.35 7.72 -5.74
CA ARG A 157 10.78 9.04 -6.25
C ARG A 157 10.98 9.10 -7.76
#